data_AF-A0A412FBG9-F1
#
_entry.id   AF-A0A412FBG9-F1
#
_cell.length_a   1.000
_cell.length_b   1.000
_cell.length_c   1.000
_cell.angle_alpha   90.00
_cell.angle_beta   90.00
_cell.angle_gamma   90.00
#
_symmetry.space_group_name_H-M   'P 1'
#
loop_
_entity.id
_entity.type
_entity.pdbx_description
1 polymer ?
#
loop_
_entity_poly.entity_id
_entity_poly.type
_entity_poly.pdbx_seq_one_letter_code
_entity_poly.pdbx_strand_id
1 'polypeptide(L)'
;YMSLVRENPQNLKGVPREARTPEMSREAFERTYGKDKTDFSVISALSDPALVLQVFREQDDPQKIHRLMSILHLNRRLVTEEVALEAVRKDAGVLYDIPQRAITPLVADTAVRGDPRMIQWVPRELRTADLCLYAEAAHPELRVYVPDEIAKGRNIYSFHRQVDAKLRQPLEYEQYKTLYSGGAVRVNNVWTSVAGEIDCCEVRYDRKTEKLKLRIVEPPREKKAQPKVAPRKPARGPKL
;
A
#
# COMPACT_ATOMS: atom_id res chain seq x y z
N TYR A 1 16.74 -2.15 41.15
CA TYR A 1 15.77 -1.85 40.07
C TYR A 1 14.67 -2.91 39.94
N MET A 2 14.97 -4.21 39.83
CA MET A 2 13.93 -5.24 39.65
C MET A 2 12.83 -5.22 40.73
N SER A 3 13.18 -5.03 42.00
CA SER A 3 12.20 -4.89 43.09
C SER A 3 11.21 -3.73 42.85
N LEU A 4 11.69 -2.58 42.38
CA LEU A 4 10.85 -1.42 42.06
C LEU A 4 9.92 -1.69 40.88
N VAL A 5 10.37 -2.44 39.87
CA VAL A 5 9.53 -2.85 38.73
C VAL A 5 8.46 -3.84 39.18
N ARG A 6 8.78 -4.75 40.12
CA ARG A 6 7.81 -5.66 40.73
C ARG A 6 6.82 -4.92 41.64
N GLU A 7 7.20 -3.82 42.26
CA GLU A 7 6.26 -3.00 43.02
C GLU A 7 5.27 -2.28 42.07
N ASN A 8 5.80 -1.60 41.05
CA ASN A 8 5.01 -0.98 39.99
C ASN A 8 5.70 -1.14 38.62
N PRO A 9 5.08 -1.81 37.64
CA PRO A 9 5.70 -2.09 36.35
C PRO A 9 6.08 -0.81 35.58
N GLN A 10 5.39 0.31 35.80
CA GLN A 10 5.72 1.59 35.15
C GLN A 10 7.06 2.18 35.62
N ASN A 11 7.58 1.73 36.76
CA ASN A 11 8.91 2.14 37.24
C ASN A 11 10.03 1.77 36.25
N LEU A 12 9.78 0.85 35.31
CA LEU A 12 10.70 0.54 34.20
C LEU A 12 11.10 1.79 33.41
N LYS A 13 10.19 2.78 33.26
CA LYS A 13 10.48 4.06 32.60
C LYS A 13 11.61 4.82 33.27
N GLY A 14 11.68 4.77 34.60
CA GLY A 14 12.70 5.43 35.41
C GLY A 14 14.02 4.68 35.50
N VAL A 15 14.07 3.40 35.09
CA VAL A 15 15.32 2.64 35.05
C VAL A 15 16.19 3.18 33.90
N PRO A 16 17.46 3.56 34.16
CA PRO A 16 18.39 3.96 33.10
C PRO A 16 18.49 2.88 32.02
N ARG A 17 18.54 3.28 30.75
CA ARG A 17 18.48 2.33 29.61
C ARG A 17 19.54 1.23 29.68
N GLU A 18 20.78 1.58 30.01
CA GLU A 18 21.91 0.65 30.15
C GLU A 18 21.70 -0.38 31.28
N ALA A 19 20.82 -0.09 32.24
CA ALA A 19 20.51 -0.95 33.38
C ALA A 19 19.19 -1.73 33.20
N ARG A 20 18.48 -1.57 32.08
CA ARG A 20 17.25 -2.32 31.79
C ARG A 20 17.60 -3.72 31.31
N THR A 21 17.21 -4.72 32.07
CA THR A 21 17.41 -6.12 31.68
C THR A 21 16.17 -6.68 30.96
N PRO A 22 16.33 -7.72 30.12
CA PRO A 22 15.20 -8.41 29.50
C PRO A 22 14.16 -8.91 30.51
N GLU A 23 14.59 -9.36 31.69
CA GLU A 23 13.70 -9.84 32.76
C GLU A 23 12.83 -8.72 33.33
N MET A 24 13.39 -7.52 33.51
CA MET A 24 12.61 -6.35 33.93
C MET A 24 11.55 -5.98 32.89
N SER A 25 11.92 -6.04 31.59
CA SER A 25 10.98 -5.79 30.49
C SER A 25 9.86 -6.82 30.45
N ARG A 26 10.16 -8.11 30.61
CA ARG A 26 9.15 -9.18 30.64
C ARG A 26 8.21 -9.05 31.83
N GLU A 27 8.73 -8.85 33.04
CA GLU A 27 7.91 -8.64 34.24
C GLU A 27 6.97 -7.43 34.08
N ALA A 28 7.49 -6.31 33.59
CA ALA A 28 6.68 -5.11 33.37
C ALA A 28 5.60 -5.35 32.30
N PHE A 29 5.96 -6.01 31.21
CA PHE A 29 5.07 -6.33 30.09
C PHE A 29 3.94 -7.26 30.52
N GLU A 30 4.27 -8.39 31.16
CA GLU A 30 3.29 -9.39 31.62
C GLU A 30 2.26 -8.79 32.58
N ARG A 31 2.68 -7.84 33.42
CA ARG A 31 1.81 -7.19 34.42
C ARG A 31 1.03 -5.99 33.91
N THR A 32 1.34 -5.50 32.71
CA THR A 32 0.60 -4.41 32.04
C THR A 32 -0.11 -4.99 30.83
N TYR A 33 0.47 -4.87 29.64
CA TYR A 33 -0.09 -5.34 28.38
C TYR A 33 -0.46 -6.84 28.40
N GLY A 34 0.31 -7.67 29.11
CA GLY A 34 0.01 -9.10 29.28
C GLY A 34 -1.31 -9.38 30.00
N LYS A 35 -1.72 -8.51 30.94
CA LYS A 35 -2.99 -8.60 31.68
C LYS A 35 -4.11 -7.82 31.02
N ASP A 36 -3.81 -6.63 30.50
CA ASP A 36 -4.75 -5.74 29.84
C ASP A 36 -4.19 -5.33 28.48
N LYS A 37 -4.77 -5.85 27.41
CA LYS A 37 -4.35 -5.59 26.02
C LYS A 37 -4.57 -4.14 25.55
N THR A 38 -5.03 -3.25 26.42
CA THR A 38 -5.13 -1.81 26.18
C THR A 38 -4.08 -0.99 26.94
N ASP A 39 -3.33 -1.62 27.86
CA ASP A 39 -2.29 -0.97 28.65
C ASP A 39 -0.95 -0.92 27.89
N PHE A 40 -0.75 0.18 27.17
CA PHE A 40 0.51 0.45 26.46
C PHE A 40 1.54 1.21 27.31
N SER A 41 1.31 1.33 28.63
CA SER A 41 2.04 2.27 29.48
C SER A 41 3.55 2.02 29.49
N VAL A 42 4.01 0.78 29.33
CA VAL A 42 5.44 0.41 29.40
C VAL A 42 6.10 0.17 28.05
N ILE A 43 5.36 0.21 26.93
CA ILE A 43 5.84 -0.24 25.62
C ILE A 43 7.13 0.47 25.17
N SER A 44 7.20 1.79 25.35
CA SER A 44 8.41 2.56 25.02
C SER A 44 9.58 2.32 25.98
N ALA A 45 9.33 1.76 27.15
CA ALA A 45 10.34 1.48 28.16
C ALA A 45 11.01 0.12 27.99
N LEU A 46 10.43 -0.77 27.17
CA LEU A 46 10.96 -2.11 26.93
C LEU A 46 12.38 -2.08 26.34
N SER A 47 13.11 -3.17 26.55
CA SER A 47 14.44 -3.41 26.00
C SER A 47 14.45 -4.45 24.87
N ASP A 48 13.38 -5.22 24.71
CA ASP A 48 13.27 -6.33 23.76
C ASP A 48 12.24 -6.02 22.66
N PRO A 49 12.66 -5.85 21.39
CA PRO A 49 11.75 -5.64 20.26
C PRO A 49 10.76 -6.79 20.04
N ALA A 50 11.05 -8.02 20.48
CA ALA A 50 10.14 -9.15 20.29
C ALA A 50 8.80 -8.95 21.03
N LEU A 51 8.83 -8.31 22.20
CA LEU A 51 7.63 -7.95 22.96
C LEU A 51 6.81 -6.87 22.25
N VAL A 52 7.49 -5.91 21.60
CA VAL A 52 6.83 -4.89 20.79
C VAL A 52 6.19 -5.54 19.56
N LEU A 53 6.92 -6.41 18.87
CA LEU A 53 6.37 -7.15 17.73
C LEU A 53 5.15 -7.99 18.12
N GLN A 54 5.17 -8.63 19.30
CA GLN A 54 4.01 -9.33 19.83
C GLN A 54 2.79 -8.41 19.96
N VAL A 55 2.96 -7.20 20.51
CA VAL A 55 1.86 -6.22 20.62
C VAL A 55 1.30 -5.87 19.24
N PHE A 56 2.14 -5.58 18.26
CA PHE A 56 1.68 -5.24 16.91
C PHE A 56 0.93 -6.40 16.25
N ARG A 57 1.37 -7.65 16.45
CA ARG A 57 0.67 -8.84 15.93
C ARG A 57 -0.71 -9.02 16.55
N GLU A 58 -0.86 -8.74 17.84
CA GLU A 58 -2.11 -8.94 18.58
C GLU A 58 -3.13 -7.80 18.43
N GLN A 59 -2.71 -6.62 17.97
CA GLN A 59 -3.62 -5.47 17.75
C GLN A 59 -3.98 -5.35 16.27
N ASP A 60 -5.27 -5.27 15.94
CA ASP A 60 -5.72 -5.11 14.54
C ASP A 60 -6.38 -3.76 14.26
N ASP A 61 -6.71 -2.99 15.29
CA ASP A 61 -7.33 -1.67 15.13
C ASP A 61 -6.29 -0.62 14.66
N PRO A 62 -6.48 0.01 13.48
CA PRO A 62 -5.55 1.01 12.95
C PRO A 62 -5.27 2.17 13.92
N GLN A 63 -6.26 2.61 14.69
CA GLN A 63 -6.07 3.71 15.66
C GLN A 63 -5.11 3.31 16.79
N LYS A 64 -5.17 2.05 17.25
CA LYS A 64 -4.21 1.51 18.22
C LYS A 64 -2.82 1.36 17.62
N ILE A 65 -2.71 0.91 16.37
CA ILE A 65 -1.43 0.79 15.66
C ILE A 65 -0.75 2.16 15.54
N HIS A 66 -1.50 3.17 15.13
CA HIS A 66 -1.04 4.56 15.08
C HIS A 66 -0.59 5.05 16.46
N ARG A 67 -1.39 4.83 17.51
CA ARG A 67 -1.04 5.18 18.89
C ARG A 67 0.24 4.48 19.37
N LEU A 68 0.42 3.20 19.05
CA LEU A 68 1.62 2.44 19.41
C LEU A 68 2.87 3.01 18.74
N MET A 69 2.80 3.34 17.45
CA MET A 69 3.89 4.00 16.74
C MET A 69 4.19 5.38 17.35
N SER A 70 3.15 6.14 17.67
CA SER A 70 3.26 7.40 18.42
C SER A 70 3.82 7.20 19.84
N ILE A 71 3.76 6.03 20.48
CA ILE A 71 4.44 5.78 21.76
C ILE A 71 5.93 5.45 21.53
N LEU A 72 6.22 4.69 20.47
CA LEU A 72 7.56 4.20 20.15
C LEU A 72 8.54 5.28 19.67
N HIS A 73 8.08 6.49 19.34
CA HIS A 73 8.98 7.63 19.08
C HIS A 73 9.96 7.89 20.24
N LEU A 74 9.55 7.59 21.49
CA LEU A 74 10.38 7.72 22.69
C LEU A 74 11.51 6.69 22.76
N ASN A 75 11.41 5.59 22.01
CA ASN A 75 12.42 4.55 21.93
C ASN A 75 12.47 3.91 20.54
N ARG A 76 12.92 4.70 19.57
CA ARG A 76 13.00 4.30 18.16
C ARG A 76 13.85 3.04 17.90
N ARG A 77 14.66 2.59 18.87
CA ARG A 77 15.48 1.36 18.75
C ARG A 77 14.62 0.09 18.74
N LEU A 78 13.42 0.16 19.30
CA LEU A 78 12.47 -0.96 19.33
C LEU A 78 11.72 -1.16 18.00
N VAL A 79 11.76 -0.17 17.10
CA VAL A 79 11.18 -0.28 15.76
C VAL A 79 12.21 -0.94 14.85
N THR A 80 12.20 -2.28 14.84
CA THR A 80 12.95 -3.10 13.87
C THR A 80 12.21 -3.17 12.54
N GLU A 81 12.80 -3.80 11.53
CA GLU A 81 12.13 -4.06 10.26
C GLU A 81 10.84 -4.87 10.45
N GLU A 82 10.85 -5.89 11.31
CA GLU A 82 9.67 -6.74 11.55
C GLU A 82 8.54 -5.97 12.21
N VAL A 83 8.86 -5.10 13.18
CA VAL A 83 7.86 -4.22 13.81
C VAL A 83 7.30 -3.23 12.79
N ALA A 84 8.19 -2.61 12.01
CA ALA A 84 7.79 -1.65 10.97
C ALA A 84 6.88 -2.32 9.92
N LEU A 85 7.25 -3.50 9.46
CA LEU A 85 6.48 -4.27 8.47
C LEU A 85 5.10 -4.66 9.01
N GLU A 86 5.03 -5.13 10.25
CA GLU A 86 3.75 -5.48 10.87
C GLU A 86 2.87 -4.23 11.07
N ALA A 87 3.45 -3.09 11.44
CA ALA A 87 2.73 -1.83 11.60
C ALA A 87 2.11 -1.36 10.27
N VAL A 88 2.91 -1.28 9.19
CA VAL A 88 2.42 -0.76 7.89
C VAL A 88 1.40 -1.69 7.22
N ARG A 89 1.39 -2.99 7.54
CA ARG A 89 0.35 -3.92 7.08
C ARG A 89 -1.04 -3.59 7.64
N LYS A 90 -1.07 -3.04 8.86
CA LYS A 90 -2.31 -2.78 9.60
C LYS A 90 -2.76 -1.33 9.49
N ASP A 91 -1.80 -0.41 9.40
CA ASP A 91 -2.03 0.99 9.08
C ASP A 91 -0.85 1.52 8.26
N ALA A 92 -1.03 1.62 6.95
CA ALA A 92 -0.01 2.16 6.05
C ALA A 92 0.43 3.58 6.45
N GLY A 93 -0.49 4.35 7.05
CA GLY A 93 -0.26 5.72 7.48
C GLY A 93 0.90 5.86 8.47
N VAL A 94 1.23 4.84 9.24
CA VAL A 94 2.32 4.92 10.23
C VAL A 94 3.73 4.99 9.64
N LEU A 95 3.88 4.88 8.30
CA LEU A 95 5.19 4.99 7.66
C LEU A 95 5.91 6.31 8.02
N TYR A 96 5.18 7.41 8.22
CA TYR A 96 5.80 8.70 8.60
C TYR A 96 6.49 8.66 9.98
N ASP A 97 6.04 7.79 10.89
CA ASP A 97 6.61 7.62 12.24
C ASP A 97 7.79 6.64 12.28
N ILE A 98 7.91 5.77 11.27
CA ILE A 98 8.93 4.73 11.23
C ILE A 98 10.32 5.37 11.03
N PRO A 99 11.33 5.01 11.86
CA PRO A 99 12.70 5.47 11.64
C PRO A 99 13.24 4.96 10.31
N GLN A 100 13.91 5.82 9.55
CA GLN A 100 14.45 5.51 8.23
C GLN A 100 15.25 4.19 8.18
N ARG A 101 16.04 3.88 9.21
CA ARG A 101 16.80 2.62 9.31
C ARG A 101 15.95 1.34 9.30
N ALA A 102 14.65 1.44 9.61
CA ALA A 102 13.70 0.32 9.63
C ALA A 102 12.81 0.31 8.37
N ILE A 103 12.92 1.32 7.50
CA ILE A 103 12.21 1.34 6.22
C ILE A 103 13.07 0.56 5.22
N THR A 104 12.72 -0.71 5.00
CA THR A 104 13.32 -1.56 3.97
C THR A 104 12.51 -1.51 2.68
N PRO A 105 13.00 -2.05 1.55
CA PRO A 105 12.20 -2.13 0.32
C PRO A 105 10.82 -2.76 0.54
N LEU A 106 10.74 -3.82 1.37
CA LEU A 106 9.49 -4.51 1.65
C LEU A 106 8.53 -3.66 2.49
N VAL A 107 9.03 -2.95 3.50
CA VAL A 107 8.22 -2.01 4.31
C VAL A 107 7.68 -0.87 3.44
N ALA A 108 8.54 -0.29 2.60
CA ALA A 108 8.16 0.78 1.68
C ALA A 108 7.09 0.32 0.67
N ASP A 109 7.30 -0.84 0.04
CA ASP A 109 6.36 -1.42 -0.92
C ASP A 109 5.00 -1.69 -0.26
N THR A 110 5.02 -2.33 0.92
CA THR A 110 3.78 -2.65 1.67
C THR A 110 3.01 -1.39 2.04
N ALA A 111 3.70 -0.36 2.54
CA ALA A 111 3.07 0.90 2.93
C ALA A 111 2.44 1.62 1.74
N VAL A 112 3.16 1.74 0.61
CA VAL A 112 2.63 2.43 -0.58
C VAL A 112 1.48 1.65 -1.20
N ARG A 113 1.49 0.31 -1.17
CA ARG A 113 0.35 -0.49 -1.63
C ARG A 113 -0.88 -0.37 -0.73
N GLY A 114 -0.69 -0.08 0.56
CA GLY A 114 -1.79 0.19 1.48
C GLY A 114 -2.35 1.62 1.33
N ASP A 115 -1.47 2.61 1.13
CA ASP A 115 -1.84 3.99 0.80
C ASP A 115 -0.79 4.60 -0.14
N PRO A 116 -1.13 4.86 -1.43
CA PRO A 116 -0.21 5.43 -2.40
C PRO A 116 0.50 6.71 -1.96
N ARG A 117 -0.14 7.51 -1.08
CA ARG A 117 0.41 8.76 -0.54
C ARG A 117 1.62 8.54 0.35
N MET A 118 1.87 7.31 0.81
CA MET A 118 3.06 6.97 1.59
C MET A 118 4.36 7.11 0.79
N ILE A 119 4.29 7.20 -0.54
CA ILE A 119 5.47 7.44 -1.40
C ILE A 119 6.26 8.69 -0.99
N GLN A 120 5.59 9.68 -0.39
CA GLN A 120 6.23 10.91 0.13
C GLN A 120 7.25 10.63 1.23
N TRP A 121 7.02 9.58 2.04
CA TRP A 121 7.84 9.19 3.19
C TRP A 121 8.84 8.07 2.87
N VAL A 122 8.71 7.42 1.71
CA VAL A 122 9.68 6.41 1.24
C VAL A 122 11.01 7.10 0.90
N PRO A 123 12.16 6.64 1.45
CA PRO A 123 13.49 7.12 1.07
C PRO A 123 13.71 7.06 -0.44
N ARG A 124 14.40 8.06 -1.01
CA ARG A 124 14.53 8.21 -2.48
C ARG A 124 15.16 6.98 -3.13
N GLU A 125 16.17 6.41 -2.47
CA GLU A 125 16.92 5.22 -2.87
C GLU A 125 16.07 3.93 -2.87
N LEU A 126 14.92 3.91 -2.18
CA LEU A 126 14.01 2.77 -2.15
C LEU A 126 12.83 2.92 -3.12
N ARG A 127 12.67 4.09 -3.76
CA ARG A 127 11.63 4.29 -4.76
C ARG A 127 12.00 3.53 -6.03
N THR A 128 11.12 2.65 -6.47
CA THR A 128 11.27 1.94 -7.74
C THR A 128 10.37 2.56 -8.80
N ALA A 129 10.70 2.36 -10.08
CA ALA A 129 9.86 2.84 -11.17
C ALA A 129 8.44 2.27 -11.10
N ASP A 130 8.32 1.02 -10.64
CA ASP A 130 7.04 0.35 -10.42
C ASP A 130 6.21 1.02 -9.32
N LEU A 131 6.85 1.32 -8.18
CA LEU A 131 6.20 1.94 -7.03
C LEU A 131 5.78 3.39 -7.33
N CYS A 132 6.63 4.14 -8.03
CA CYS A 132 6.31 5.48 -8.52
C CYS A 132 5.13 5.47 -9.51
N LEU A 133 5.10 4.51 -10.43
CA LEU A 133 3.98 4.34 -11.35
C LEU A 133 2.69 4.00 -10.59
N TYR A 134 2.75 3.03 -9.67
CA TYR A 134 1.59 2.66 -8.85
C TYR A 134 1.01 3.87 -8.11
N ALA A 135 1.88 4.70 -7.53
CA ALA A 135 1.46 5.89 -6.81
C ALA A 135 0.82 6.96 -7.72
N GLU A 136 1.47 7.32 -8.83
CA GLU A 136 0.93 8.32 -9.78
C GLU A 136 -0.36 7.84 -10.46
N ALA A 137 -0.47 6.55 -10.76
CA ALA A 137 -1.67 5.99 -11.37
C ALA A 137 -2.90 6.09 -10.45
N ALA A 138 -2.70 6.00 -9.12
CA ALA A 138 -3.76 6.22 -8.15
C ALA A 138 -4.05 7.72 -7.95
N HIS A 139 -3.00 8.54 -7.88
CA HIS A 139 -3.07 9.96 -7.54
C HIS A 139 -2.04 10.74 -8.38
N PRO A 140 -2.46 11.40 -9.48
CA PRO A 140 -1.56 12.08 -10.42
C PRO A 140 -0.65 13.15 -9.78
N GLU A 141 -1.09 13.76 -8.69
CA GLU A 141 -0.32 14.75 -7.92
C GLU A 141 0.94 14.15 -7.26
N LEU A 142 0.97 12.83 -7.02
CA LEU A 142 2.12 12.14 -6.42
C LEU A 142 3.33 12.05 -7.34
N ARG A 143 3.18 12.46 -8.61
CA ARG A 143 4.27 12.63 -9.57
C ARG A 143 5.45 13.44 -9.02
N VAL A 144 5.19 14.39 -8.12
CA VAL A 144 6.23 15.23 -7.51
C VAL A 144 7.27 14.41 -6.72
N TYR A 145 6.93 13.19 -6.33
CA TYR A 145 7.80 12.29 -5.59
C TYR A 145 8.63 11.34 -6.47
N VAL A 146 8.54 11.46 -7.80
CA VAL A 146 9.30 10.60 -8.70
C VAL A 146 10.72 11.15 -8.88
N PRO A 147 11.78 10.37 -8.55
CA PRO A 147 13.17 10.78 -8.80
C PRO A 147 13.44 11.00 -10.29
N ASP A 148 14.34 11.93 -10.59
CA ASP A 148 14.72 12.30 -11.96
C ASP A 148 15.28 11.11 -12.74
N GLU A 149 16.05 10.25 -12.07
CA GLU A 149 16.65 9.03 -12.64
C GLU A 149 15.57 8.04 -13.10
N ILE A 150 14.45 8.00 -12.38
CA ILE A 150 13.29 7.17 -12.75
C ILE A 150 12.50 7.84 -13.87
N ALA A 151 12.20 9.13 -13.75
CA ALA A 151 11.43 9.88 -14.74
C ALA A 151 12.10 9.93 -16.12
N LYS A 152 13.43 10.04 -16.15
CA LYS A 152 14.25 10.15 -17.37
C LYS A 152 14.87 8.82 -17.83
N GLY A 153 14.82 7.78 -16.98
CA GLY A 153 15.37 6.47 -17.29
C GLY A 153 14.56 5.70 -18.33
N ARG A 154 15.03 4.52 -18.76
CA ARG A 154 14.26 3.56 -19.57
C ARG A 154 13.68 2.48 -18.66
N ASN A 155 12.45 2.67 -18.22
CA ASN A 155 11.79 1.80 -17.26
C ASN A 155 10.26 1.87 -17.46
N ILE A 156 9.50 1.15 -16.62
CA ILE A 156 8.04 1.12 -16.73
C ILE A 156 7.39 2.49 -16.49
N TYR A 157 8.02 3.34 -15.67
CA TYR A 157 7.52 4.67 -15.40
C TYR A 157 7.68 5.57 -16.63
N SER A 158 8.87 5.71 -17.22
CA SER A 158 8.97 6.52 -18.44
C SER A 158 8.17 5.93 -19.62
N PHE A 159 7.97 4.61 -19.64
CA PHE A 159 7.09 3.94 -20.59
C PHE A 159 5.61 4.37 -20.46
N HIS A 160 5.02 4.36 -19.25
CA HIS A 160 3.60 4.72 -19.09
C HIS A 160 3.32 6.14 -19.59
N ARG A 161 4.24 7.08 -19.35
CA ARG A 161 4.14 8.47 -19.84
C ARG A 161 4.08 8.54 -21.36
N GLN A 162 4.83 7.68 -22.06
CA GLN A 162 4.79 7.60 -23.52
C GLN A 162 3.46 6.98 -24.01
N VAL A 163 2.92 6.02 -23.28
CA VAL A 163 1.61 5.44 -23.57
C VAL A 163 0.53 6.50 -23.47
N ASP A 164 0.48 7.24 -22.36
CA ASP A 164 -0.52 8.29 -22.13
C ASP A 164 -0.45 9.39 -23.19
N ALA A 165 0.77 9.82 -23.55
CA ALA A 165 0.97 10.81 -24.59
C ALA A 165 0.46 10.33 -25.97
N LYS A 166 0.60 9.03 -26.26
CA LYS A 166 0.19 8.45 -27.56
C LYS A 166 -1.30 8.13 -27.61
N LEU A 167 -1.85 7.55 -26.54
CA LEU A 167 -3.26 7.17 -26.46
C LEU A 167 -4.15 8.37 -26.09
N ARG A 168 -3.57 9.45 -25.56
CA ARG A 168 -4.25 10.64 -25.05
C ARG A 168 -5.26 10.36 -23.94
N GLN A 169 -5.06 9.25 -23.23
CA GLN A 169 -5.82 8.87 -22.06
C GLN A 169 -4.96 7.99 -21.17
N PRO A 170 -5.13 8.08 -19.84
CA PRO A 170 -4.46 7.17 -18.92
C PRO A 170 -5.06 5.77 -19.04
N LEU A 171 -4.21 4.76 -18.85
CA LEU A 171 -4.60 3.39 -18.60
C LEU A 171 -4.56 3.08 -17.11
N GLU A 172 -5.14 1.95 -16.73
CA GLU A 172 -5.01 1.42 -15.38
C GLU A 172 -3.59 0.91 -15.11
N TYR A 173 -3.16 0.92 -13.85
CA TYR A 173 -1.84 0.44 -13.42
C TYR A 173 -1.48 -0.94 -14.01
N GLU A 174 -2.38 -1.92 -13.87
CA GLU A 174 -2.18 -3.28 -14.37
C GLU A 174 -2.11 -3.37 -15.90
N GLN A 175 -2.76 -2.44 -16.61
CA GLN A 175 -2.68 -2.37 -18.06
C GLN A 175 -1.28 -1.92 -18.52
N TYR A 176 -0.65 -0.96 -17.83
CA TYR A 176 0.75 -0.62 -18.13
C TYR A 176 1.68 -1.79 -17.88
N LYS A 177 1.49 -2.53 -16.77
CA LYS A 177 2.26 -3.75 -16.47
C LYS A 177 2.12 -4.80 -17.56
N THR A 178 0.89 -4.99 -18.05
CA THR A 178 0.59 -5.91 -19.14
C THR A 178 1.29 -5.48 -20.43
N LEU A 179 1.19 -4.22 -20.83
CA LEU A 179 1.87 -3.73 -22.04
C LEU A 179 3.40 -3.81 -21.92
N TYR A 180 3.95 -3.42 -20.76
CA TYR A 180 5.40 -3.39 -20.54
C TYR A 180 6.04 -4.78 -20.52
N SER A 181 5.28 -5.80 -20.11
CA SER A 181 5.68 -7.22 -20.17
C SER A 181 5.48 -7.86 -21.55
N GLY A 182 4.96 -7.12 -22.54
CA GLY A 182 4.75 -7.58 -23.92
C GLY A 182 3.35 -8.14 -24.18
N GLY A 183 2.44 -8.04 -23.21
CA GLY A 183 1.03 -8.36 -23.38
C GLY A 183 0.29 -7.34 -24.24
N ALA A 184 -1.00 -7.60 -24.41
CA ALA A 184 -1.90 -6.78 -25.18
C ALA A 184 -3.02 -6.24 -24.28
N VAL A 185 -3.34 -4.96 -24.42
CA VAL A 185 -4.42 -4.32 -23.66
C VAL A 185 -5.48 -3.83 -24.62
N ARG A 186 -6.74 -4.10 -24.28
CA ARG A 186 -7.88 -3.59 -25.04
C ARG A 186 -8.25 -2.21 -24.53
N VAL A 187 -8.31 -1.26 -25.45
CA VAL A 187 -8.53 0.16 -25.14
C VAL A 187 -9.63 0.68 -26.08
N ASN A 188 -10.58 1.41 -25.49
CA ASN A 188 -11.70 2.00 -26.23
C ASN A 188 -11.46 3.49 -26.49
N ASN A 189 -12.17 4.02 -27.48
CA ASN A 189 -12.21 5.44 -27.82
C ASN A 189 -10.81 6.06 -28.01
N VAL A 190 -9.91 5.34 -28.69
CA VAL A 190 -8.55 5.82 -28.94
C VAL A 190 -8.58 6.75 -30.15
N TRP A 191 -8.12 7.98 -29.97
CA TRP A 191 -7.98 8.90 -31.09
C TRP A 191 -6.60 8.79 -31.74
N THR A 192 -6.56 8.66 -33.06
CA THR A 192 -5.33 8.70 -33.85
C THR A 192 -5.42 9.74 -34.97
N SER A 193 -4.31 10.36 -35.33
CA SER A 193 -4.28 11.35 -36.42
C SER A 193 -4.54 10.75 -37.80
N VAL A 194 -4.40 9.43 -37.95
CA VAL A 194 -4.52 8.74 -39.24
C VAL A 194 -5.90 8.09 -39.42
N ALA A 195 -6.41 7.41 -38.39
CA ALA A 195 -7.68 6.67 -38.46
C ALA A 195 -8.85 7.41 -37.76
N GLY A 196 -8.61 8.57 -37.15
CA GLY A 196 -9.63 9.26 -36.36
C GLY A 196 -9.91 8.53 -35.05
N GLU A 197 -11.16 8.58 -34.60
CA GLU A 197 -11.63 7.88 -33.40
C GLU A 197 -11.76 6.37 -33.68
N ILE A 198 -11.14 5.57 -32.82
CA ILE A 198 -11.19 4.11 -32.87
C ILE A 198 -11.99 3.63 -31.67
N ASP A 199 -13.22 3.17 -31.90
CA ASP A 199 -14.13 2.67 -30.86
C ASP A 199 -13.46 1.63 -29.97
N CYS A 200 -12.73 0.68 -30.58
CA CYS A 200 -12.08 -0.39 -29.86
C CYS A 200 -10.82 -0.90 -30.58
N CYS A 201 -9.70 -0.91 -29.87
CA CYS A 201 -8.44 -1.46 -30.38
C CYS A 201 -7.69 -2.28 -29.33
N GLU A 202 -6.87 -3.19 -29.82
CA GLU A 202 -5.86 -3.88 -29.04
C GLU A 202 -4.53 -3.15 -29.20
N VAL A 203 -4.00 -2.66 -28.09
CA VAL A 203 -2.71 -1.99 -27.98
C VAL A 203 -1.65 -3.02 -27.60
N ARG A 204 -0.53 -3.03 -28.32
CA ARG A 204 0.67 -3.79 -27.97
C ARG A 204 1.90 -2.89 -28.00
N TYR A 205 2.85 -3.15 -27.11
CA TYR A 205 4.14 -2.46 -27.13
C TYR A 205 5.23 -3.33 -27.75
N ASP A 206 5.83 -2.84 -28.83
CA ASP A 206 7.01 -3.44 -29.42
C ASP A 206 8.26 -2.84 -28.78
N ARG A 207 8.84 -3.59 -27.84
CA ARG A 207 10.01 -3.16 -27.07
C ARG A 207 11.30 -3.02 -27.90
N LYS A 208 11.38 -3.67 -29.06
CA LYS A 208 12.56 -3.54 -29.97
C LYS A 208 12.53 -2.20 -30.70
N THR A 209 11.33 -1.78 -31.11
CA THR A 209 11.14 -0.54 -31.87
C THR A 209 10.68 0.63 -31.00
N GLU A 210 10.40 0.40 -29.72
CA GLU A 210 9.80 1.33 -28.76
C GLU A 210 8.50 1.97 -29.28
N LYS A 211 7.70 1.21 -30.05
CA LYS A 211 6.46 1.69 -30.67
C LYS A 211 5.23 0.94 -30.17
N LEU A 212 4.15 1.68 -30.00
CA LEU A 212 2.82 1.11 -29.82
C LEU A 212 2.25 0.69 -31.17
N LYS A 213 1.71 -0.53 -31.21
CA LYS A 213 0.95 -1.07 -32.35
C LYS A 213 -0.51 -1.15 -31.94
N LEU A 214 -1.37 -0.62 -32.79
CA LEU A 214 -2.82 -0.63 -32.61
C LEU A 214 -3.43 -1.59 -33.62
N ARG A 215 -4.25 -2.52 -33.15
CA ARG A 215 -5.07 -3.40 -33.99
C ARG A 215 -6.54 -3.11 -33.71
N ILE A 216 -7.28 -2.61 -34.69
CA ILE A 216 -8.72 -2.40 -34.57
C ILE A 216 -9.39 -3.77 -34.34
N VAL A 217 -10.29 -3.86 -33.36
CA VAL A 217 -11.00 -5.09 -33.01
C VAL A 217 -12.49 -4.80 -32.84
N GLU A 218 -13.36 -5.73 -33.24
CA GLU A 218 -14.80 -5.59 -33.02
C GLU A 218 -15.11 -5.49 -31.53
N PRO A 219 -15.86 -4.48 -31.05
CA PRO A 219 -16.20 -4.33 -29.64
C PRO A 219 -16.86 -5.61 -29.09
N PRO A 220 -16.67 -5.95 -27.80
CA PRO A 220 -17.32 -7.12 -27.22
C PRO A 220 -18.83 -7.01 -27.44
N ARG A 221 -19.46 -8.02 -28.05
CA ARG A 221 -20.93 -8.05 -28.16
C ARG A 221 -21.47 -7.99 -26.73
N GLU A 222 -22.12 -6.87 -26.38
CA GLU A 222 -22.92 -6.82 -25.16
C GLU A 222 -23.87 -8.01 -25.19
N LYS A 223 -23.87 -8.82 -24.12
CA LYS A 223 -24.92 -9.81 -23.92
C LYS A 223 -26.21 -9.01 -23.81
N LYS A 224 -26.93 -8.86 -24.93
CA LYS A 224 -28.26 -8.25 -24.96
C LYS A 224 -29.04 -8.84 -23.79
N ALA A 225 -29.43 -8.00 -22.83
CA ALA A 225 -30.35 -8.41 -21.79
C ALA A 225 -31.55 -9.05 -22.51
N GLN A 226 -31.80 -10.33 -22.23
CA GLN A 226 -33.00 -10.98 -22.73
C GLN A 226 -34.19 -10.10 -22.30
N PRO A 227 -35.10 -9.75 -23.22
CA PRO A 227 -36.27 -8.97 -22.83
C PRO A 227 -36.98 -9.73 -21.71
N LYS A 228 -37.12 -9.07 -20.55
CA LYS A 228 -37.92 -9.59 -19.44
C LYS A 228 -39.31 -9.88 -20.00
N VAL A 229 -39.65 -11.16 -20.14
CA VAL A 229 -41.00 -11.60 -20.49
C VAL A 229 -41.92 -11.02 -19.41
N ALA A 230 -42.81 -10.12 -19.81
CA ALA A 230 -43.77 -9.53 -18.90
C ALA A 230 -44.60 -10.67 -18.24
N PRO A 231 -44.77 -10.68 -16.91
CA PRO A 231 -45.58 -11.70 -16.27
C PRO A 231 -47.00 -11.66 -16.84
N ARG A 232 -47.47 -12.81 -17.33
CA ARG A 232 -48.86 -12.98 -17.78
C ARG A 232 -49.81 -12.61 -16.65
N LYS A 233 -50.68 -11.63 -16.88
CA LYS A 233 -51.79 -11.32 -15.97
C LYS A 233 -52.64 -12.58 -15.79
N PRO A 234 -52.98 -12.98 -14.56
CA PRO A 234 -53.92 -14.08 -14.35
C PRO A 234 -55.29 -13.69 -14.89
N ALA A 235 -55.93 -14.61 -15.62
CA ALA A 235 -57.28 -14.45 -16.13
C ALA A 235 -58.24 -14.27 -14.94
N ARG A 236 -59.04 -13.20 -14.95
CA ARG A 236 -60.19 -13.07 -14.06
C ARG A 236 -61.20 -14.15 -14.44
N GLY A 237 -61.37 -15.15 -13.57
CA GLY A 237 -62.46 -16.10 -13.66
C GLY A 237 -63.82 -15.40 -13.48
N PRO A 238 -64.91 -15.97 -14.02
CA PRO A 238 -66.23 -15.35 -13.96
C PRO A 238 -66.74 -15.31 -12.51
N LYS A 239 -67.40 -14.20 -12.15
CA LYS A 239 -68.17 -14.11 -10.91
C LYS A 239 -69.43 -14.98 -11.03
N LEU A 240 -69.59 -15.91 -10.11
CA LEU A 240 -70.87 -16.50 -9.68
C LEU A 240 -70.77 -16.72 -8.17
#